data_AF-A0A383AXT4-F1
#
_entry.id   AF-A0A383AXT4-F1
#
_cell.length_a   1.000
_cell.length_b   1.000
_cell.length_c   1.000
_cell.angle_alpha   90.00
_cell.angle_beta   90.00
_cell.angle_gamma   90.00
#
_symmetry.space_group_name_H-M   'P 1'
#
loop_
_entity.id
_entity.type
_entity.pdbx_description
1 polymer ?
#
loop_
_entity_poly.entity_id
_entity_poly.type
_entity_poly.pdbx_seq_one_letter_code
_entity_poly.pdbx_strand_id
1 'polypeptide(L)'
;MFKIKSISKYFFSIFNLSLDKLRNSYFKTNFYNQKISKEIPSKYIYKPSPHIINCLVFFKKKKKIENLHLSSIWKIDSNNQLEFKNLHNFLWLNTLDIKTSRVVTHNIIEDWIENNINFNEQTWKTE
;
A
#
# COMPACT_ATOMS: atom_id res chain seq x y z
N MET A 1 -14.76 13.19 -40.56
CA MET A 1 -16.03 12.83 -39.88
C MET A 1 -15.74 12.53 -38.42
N PHE A 2 -16.14 13.42 -37.50
CA PHE A 2 -16.06 13.15 -36.07
C PHE A 2 -17.07 12.05 -35.72
N LYS A 3 -16.62 10.87 -35.28
CA LYS A 3 -17.49 9.85 -34.68
C LYS A 3 -18.04 10.42 -33.38
N ILE A 4 -19.25 10.96 -33.41
CA ILE A 4 -19.97 11.39 -32.20
C ILE A 4 -20.19 10.14 -31.37
N LYS A 5 -19.46 10.01 -30.25
CA LYS A 5 -19.75 8.96 -29.26
C LYS A 5 -21.20 9.14 -28.80
N SER A 6 -21.93 8.03 -28.65
CA SER A 6 -23.30 8.04 -28.12
C SER A 6 -23.39 8.91 -26.86
N ILE A 7 -24.45 9.71 -26.74
CA ILE A 7 -24.74 10.53 -25.56
C ILE A 7 -24.65 9.70 -24.27
N SER A 8 -25.02 8.41 -24.35
CA SER A 8 -24.93 7.45 -23.25
C SER A 8 -23.51 7.22 -22.74
N LYS A 9 -22.48 7.28 -23.60
CA LYS A 9 -21.08 7.13 -23.19
C LYS A 9 -20.61 8.31 -22.35
N TYR A 10 -21.04 9.53 -22.70
CA TYR A 10 -20.73 10.71 -21.92
C TYR A 10 -21.45 10.69 -20.57
N PHE A 11 -22.74 10.30 -20.56
CA PHE A 11 -23.50 10.12 -19.32
C PHE A 11 -22.84 9.10 -18.39
N PHE A 12 -22.47 7.92 -18.92
CA PHE A 12 -21.77 6.89 -18.17
C PHE A 12 -20.42 7.38 -17.62
N SER A 13 -19.68 8.18 -18.41
CA SER A 13 -18.43 8.79 -17.93
C SER A 13 -18.64 9.77 -16.77
N ILE A 14 -19.66 10.64 -16.86
CA ILE A 14 -20.00 11.56 -15.78
C ILE A 14 -20.43 10.80 -14.52
N PHE A 15 -21.20 9.72 -14.71
CA PHE A 15 -21.68 8.88 -13.61
C PHE A 15 -20.53 8.22 -12.86
N ASN A 16 -19.59 7.60 -13.59
CA ASN A 16 -18.40 6.98 -12.98
C ASN A 16 -17.56 8.00 -12.21
N LEU A 17 -17.27 9.17 -12.80
CA LEU A 17 -16.53 10.24 -12.13
C LEU A 17 -17.22 10.71 -10.83
N SER A 18 -18.55 10.66 -10.79
CA SER A 18 -19.33 11.02 -9.60
C SER A 18 -19.25 9.93 -8.54
N LEU A 19 -19.32 8.65 -8.94
CA LEU A 19 -19.13 7.51 -8.05
C LEU A 19 -17.72 7.51 -7.42
N ASP A 20 -16.68 7.81 -8.19
CA ASP A 20 -15.31 7.87 -7.69
C ASP A 20 -15.15 8.95 -6.62
N LYS A 21 -15.76 10.12 -6.81
CA LYS A 21 -15.77 11.19 -5.81
C LYS A 21 -16.50 10.80 -4.53
N LEU A 22 -17.66 10.15 -4.65
CA LEU A 22 -18.42 9.64 -3.50
C LEU A 22 -17.62 8.57 -2.75
N ARG A 23 -16.94 7.68 -3.47
CA ARG A 23 -16.06 6.65 -2.90
C ARG A 23 -14.90 7.28 -2.12
N ASN A 24 -14.20 8.24 -2.72
CA ASN A 24 -13.09 8.93 -2.06
C ASN A 24 -13.55 9.71 -0.83
N SER A 25 -14.76 10.29 -0.86
CA SER A 25 -15.36 10.93 0.31
C SER A 25 -15.69 9.91 1.41
N TYR A 26 -16.26 8.75 1.03
CA TYR A 26 -16.55 7.65 1.96
C TYR A 26 -15.28 7.14 2.65
N PHE A 27 -14.19 6.94 1.92
CA PHE A 27 -12.92 6.47 2.51
C PHE A 27 -12.31 7.45 3.52
N LYS A 28 -12.59 8.75 3.41
CA LYS A 28 -12.14 9.76 4.38
C LYS A 28 -12.99 9.78 5.66
N THR A 29 -14.10 9.04 5.73
CA THR A 29 -14.99 9.06 6.90
C THR A 29 -14.45 8.21 8.05
N ASN A 30 -14.72 8.65 9.29
CA ASN A 30 -14.42 7.86 10.49
C ASN A 30 -15.14 6.50 10.50
N PHE A 31 -16.32 6.44 9.87
CA PHE A 31 -17.08 5.20 9.72
C PHE A 31 -16.30 4.14 8.93
N TYR A 32 -15.65 4.54 7.83
CA TYR A 32 -14.80 3.65 7.05
C TYR A 32 -13.56 3.19 7.85
N ASN A 33 -12.90 4.11 8.54
CA ASN A 33 -11.74 3.78 9.39
C ASN A 33 -12.11 2.74 10.47
N GLN A 34 -13.27 2.89 11.12
CA GLN A 34 -13.77 1.92 12.10
C GLN A 34 -14.13 0.56 11.50
N LYS A 35 -14.43 0.49 10.19
CA LYS A 35 -14.74 -0.74 9.47
C LYS A 35 -13.49 -1.54 9.13
N ILE A 36 -12.36 -0.88 8.84
CA ILE A 36 -11.09 -1.54 8.50
C ILE A 36 -10.51 -2.31 9.69
N SER A 37 -10.69 -1.82 10.92
CA SER A 37 -9.93 -2.32 12.08
C SER A 37 -10.49 -3.56 12.79
N LYS A 38 -11.65 -4.09 12.38
CA LYS A 38 -12.39 -4.99 13.28
C LYS A 38 -12.27 -6.49 13.04
N GLU A 39 -12.12 -6.97 11.81
CA GLU A 39 -12.13 -8.42 11.58
C GLU A 39 -11.18 -8.82 10.44
N ILE A 40 -10.13 -9.56 10.77
CA ILE A 40 -9.38 -10.34 9.78
C ILE A 40 -10.35 -11.43 9.31
N PRO A 41 -10.73 -11.48 8.01
CA PRO A 41 -11.63 -12.51 7.54
C PRO A 41 -11.01 -13.88 7.81
N SER A 42 -11.76 -14.76 8.46
CA SER A 42 -11.32 -16.10 8.85
C SER A 42 -10.98 -17.02 7.68
N LYS A 43 -11.14 -16.57 6.43
CA LYS A 43 -11.07 -17.41 5.24
C LYS A 43 -9.97 -17.01 4.26
N TYR A 44 -9.14 -18.03 3.99
CA TYR A 44 -8.13 -18.19 2.95
C TYR A 44 -6.76 -17.55 3.19
N ILE A 45 -6.05 -18.05 4.21
CA ILE A 45 -4.59 -18.06 4.19
C ILE A 45 -4.15 -19.35 3.46
N TYR A 46 -4.24 -19.37 2.12
CA TYR A 46 -3.41 -20.34 1.39
C TYR A 46 -1.97 -19.92 1.61
N LYS A 47 -1.25 -20.66 2.47
CA LYS A 47 0.17 -20.46 2.70
C LYS A 47 0.93 -21.38 1.72
N PRO A 48 1.58 -20.84 0.68
CA PRO A 48 2.37 -21.67 -0.22
C PRO A 48 3.44 -22.43 0.57
N SER A 49 3.81 -23.62 0.10
CA SER A 49 4.85 -24.40 0.76
C SER A 49 6.16 -23.59 0.82
N PRO A 50 6.98 -23.76 1.87
CA PRO A 50 8.28 -23.08 1.96
C PRO A 50 9.15 -23.30 0.73
N HIS A 51 9.02 -24.46 0.07
CA HIS A 51 9.72 -24.76 -1.18
C HIS A 51 9.32 -23.83 -2.33
N ILE A 52 8.02 -23.59 -2.54
CA ILE A 52 7.50 -22.66 -3.56
C ILE A 52 7.97 -21.23 -3.28
N ILE A 53 7.91 -20.80 -2.02
CA ILE A 53 8.39 -19.48 -1.60
C ILE A 53 9.90 -19.36 -1.88
N ASN A 54 10.68 -20.39 -1.56
CA ASN A 54 12.14 -20.36 -1.73
C ASN A 54 12.57 -20.21 -3.21
N CYS A 55 11.80 -20.77 -4.15
CA CYS A 55 12.02 -20.56 -5.59
C CYS A 55 11.80 -19.11 -6.03
N LEU A 56 10.93 -18.36 -5.35
CA LEU A 56 10.61 -16.96 -5.67
C LEU A 56 11.53 -15.95 -4.94
N VAL A 57 12.11 -16.36 -3.81
CA VAL A 57 12.77 -15.48 -2.81
C VAL A 57 14.29 -15.66 -2.83
N PHE A 58 14.89 -16.05 -3.96
CA PHE A 58 16.35 -16.25 -4.05
C PHE A 58 17.11 -14.91 -3.92
N PHE A 59 17.36 -14.48 -2.69
CA PHE A 59 18.01 -13.20 -2.38
C PHE A 59 19.46 -13.40 -1.94
N LYS A 60 20.38 -12.69 -2.62
CA LYS A 60 21.78 -12.54 -2.20
C LYS A 60 21.86 -11.68 -0.93
N LYS A 61 22.70 -12.09 0.02
CA LYS A 61 23.10 -11.44 1.30
C LYS A 61 22.13 -10.39 1.84
N LYS A 62 21.35 -10.76 2.85
CA LYS A 62 20.43 -9.85 3.56
C LYS A 62 21.17 -8.68 4.18
N LYS A 63 20.62 -7.47 4.02
CA LYS A 63 21.17 -6.25 4.64
C LYS A 63 20.60 -6.10 6.06
N LYS A 64 21.45 -5.69 7.01
CA LYS A 64 21.00 -5.33 8.36
C LYS A 64 20.30 -3.97 8.32
N ILE A 65 19.16 -3.86 9.00
CA ILE A 65 18.34 -2.64 9.03
C ILE A 65 19.00 -1.52 9.86
N GLU A 66 19.80 -1.89 10.86
CA GLU A 66 20.50 -0.98 11.78
C GLU A 66 21.46 -0.02 11.05
N ASN A 67 21.91 -0.41 9.85
CA ASN A 67 22.78 0.42 9.02
C ASN A 67 22.01 1.46 8.19
N LEU A 68 20.67 1.51 8.27
CA LEU A 68 19.82 2.43 7.51
C LEU A 68 19.36 3.58 8.43
N HIS A 69 19.33 4.80 7.90
CA HIS A 69 18.85 5.97 8.64
C HIS A 69 17.31 5.98 8.66
N LEU A 70 16.74 5.52 9.77
CA LEU A 70 15.32 5.13 9.87
C LEU A 70 14.35 6.28 10.16
N SER A 71 14.81 7.35 10.81
CA SER A 71 13.97 8.42 11.37
C SER A 71 13.27 9.31 10.33
N SER A 72 13.55 9.13 9.05
CA SER A 72 13.04 9.96 7.96
C SER A 72 12.51 9.16 6.77
N ILE A 73 12.39 7.84 6.88
CA ILE A 73 12.00 6.96 5.76
C ILE A 73 10.65 7.38 5.17
N TRP A 74 9.70 7.79 6.02
CA TRP A 74 8.35 8.16 5.57
C TRP A 74 8.21 9.62 5.14
N LYS A 75 9.27 10.43 5.28
CA LYS A 75 9.29 11.85 4.88
C LYS A 75 9.71 12.05 3.42
N ILE A 76 9.85 10.98 2.62
CA ILE A 76 10.26 11.10 1.22
C ILE A 76 9.28 12.01 0.48
N ASP A 77 9.82 13.09 -0.09
CA ASP A 77 9.06 14.01 -0.91
C ASP A 77 8.39 13.26 -2.05
N SER A 78 7.08 13.49 -2.22
CA SER A 78 6.26 12.90 -3.30
C SER A 78 6.74 13.27 -4.72
N ASN A 79 7.78 14.09 -4.85
CA ASN A 79 8.38 14.50 -6.11
C ASN A 79 8.94 13.32 -6.91
N ASN A 80 9.43 12.26 -6.25
CA ASN A 80 9.84 11.03 -6.92
C ASN A 80 8.80 9.91 -6.74
N GLN A 81 7.82 9.87 -7.65
CA GLN A 81 6.72 8.91 -7.62
C GLN A 81 7.18 7.44 -7.63
N LEU A 82 8.28 7.13 -8.32
CA LEU A 82 8.79 5.76 -8.42
C LEU A 82 9.36 5.29 -7.08
N GLU A 83 10.19 6.12 -6.43
CA GLU A 83 10.74 5.83 -5.11
C GLU A 83 9.65 5.74 -4.05
N PHE A 84 8.70 6.68 -4.07
CA PHE A 84 7.54 6.66 -3.19
C PHE A 84 6.75 5.36 -3.32
N LYS A 85 6.47 4.93 -4.57
CA LYS A 85 5.78 3.66 -4.88
C LYS A 85 6.59 2.44 -4.45
N ASN A 86 7.90 2.46 -4.63
CA ASN A 86 8.78 1.38 -4.24
C ASN A 86 8.93 1.27 -2.72
N LEU A 87 8.86 2.40 -2.00
CA LEU A 87 8.87 2.40 -0.54
C LEU A 87 7.55 1.86 0.03
N HIS A 88 6.40 2.36 -0.45
CA HIS A 88 5.07 2.02 0.07
C HIS A 88 4.57 0.62 -0.33
N ASN A 89 5.28 -0.09 -1.22
CA ASN A 89 4.91 -1.46 -1.61
C ASN A 89 5.46 -2.54 -0.65
N PHE A 90 6.32 -2.17 0.31
CA PHE A 90 6.95 -3.05 1.30
C PHE A 90 7.74 -4.26 0.76
N LEU A 91 7.92 -4.40 -0.56
CA LEU A 91 8.65 -5.53 -1.15
C LEU A 91 10.12 -5.55 -0.74
N TRP A 92 10.68 -4.37 -0.43
CA TRP A 92 12.04 -4.19 0.05
C TRP A 92 12.27 -4.82 1.45
N LEU A 93 11.25 -5.01 2.28
CA LEU A 93 11.39 -5.67 3.59
C LEU A 93 11.97 -7.09 3.45
N ASN A 94 11.64 -7.80 2.36
CA ASN A 94 12.13 -9.15 2.10
C ASN A 94 13.65 -9.20 1.84
N THR A 95 14.25 -8.07 1.48
CA THR A 95 15.70 -7.95 1.24
C THR A 95 16.50 -7.73 2.54
N LEU A 96 15.80 -7.45 3.64
CA LEU A 96 16.38 -7.15 4.93
C LEU A 96 16.43 -8.38 5.83
N ASP A 97 17.34 -8.34 6.80
CA ASP A 97 17.41 -9.35 7.84
C ASP A 97 16.42 -9.06 8.99
N ILE A 98 15.13 -9.24 8.71
CA ILE A 98 14.03 -9.01 9.66
C ILE A 98 14.19 -9.85 10.93
N LYS A 99 14.79 -11.05 10.83
CA LYS A 99 14.94 -11.97 11.97
C LYS A 99 15.84 -11.38 13.05
N THR A 100 16.92 -10.72 12.66
CA THR A 100 17.87 -10.10 13.61
C THR A 100 17.42 -8.72 14.05
N SER A 101 16.71 -8.00 13.19
CA SER A 101 16.29 -6.61 13.42
C SER A 101 14.80 -6.45 13.76
N ARG A 102 14.26 -7.39 14.53
CA ARG A 102 12.80 -7.48 14.80
C ARG A 102 12.21 -6.21 15.39
N VAL A 103 12.85 -5.65 16.42
CA VAL A 103 12.36 -4.45 17.13
C VAL A 103 12.33 -3.25 16.18
N VAL A 104 13.44 -3.03 15.47
CA VAL A 104 13.54 -1.91 14.53
C VAL A 104 12.54 -2.06 13.39
N THR A 105 12.37 -3.26 12.84
CA THR A 105 11.38 -3.52 11.77
C THR A 105 9.95 -3.28 12.26
N HIS A 106 9.65 -3.67 13.50
CA HIS A 106 8.35 -3.42 14.12
C HIS A 106 8.05 -1.92 14.21
N ASN A 107 8.99 -1.15 14.77
CA ASN A 107 8.83 0.30 14.92
C ASN A 107 8.66 1.00 13.57
N ILE A 108 9.39 0.61 12.51
CA ILE A 108 9.20 1.18 11.16
C ILE A 108 7.77 0.97 10.65
N ILE A 109 7.22 -0.22 10.86
CA ILE A 109 5.87 -0.57 10.40
C ILE A 109 4.83 0.16 11.25
N GLU A 110 5.04 0.25 12.56
CA GLU A 110 4.21 1.01 13.47
C GLU A 110 4.16 2.50 13.09
N ASP A 111 5.33 3.13 12.88
CA ASP A 111 5.45 4.50 12.38
C ASP A 111 4.69 4.69 11.05
N TRP A 112 4.74 3.70 10.15
CA TRP A 112 3.99 3.77 8.89
C TRP A 112 2.48 3.74 9.13
N ILE A 113 2.01 2.83 9.99
CA ILE A 113 0.60 2.67 10.32
C ILE A 113 0.08 3.96 10.96
N GLU A 114 0.82 4.54 11.91
CA GLU A 114 0.44 5.79 12.57
C GLU A 114 0.32 6.95 11.56
N ASN A 115 1.31 7.09 10.67
CA ASN A 115 1.30 8.12 9.63
C ASN A 115 0.20 7.92 8.58
N ASN A 116 -0.25 6.67 8.37
CA ASN A 116 -1.19 6.29 7.31
C ASN A 116 -2.51 5.71 7.85
N ILE A 117 -2.84 6.00 9.11
CA ILE A 117 -4.05 5.47 9.77
C ILE A 117 -5.33 5.97 9.10
N ASN A 118 -5.28 7.20 8.60
CA ASN A 118 -6.34 7.81 7.82
C ASN A 118 -6.10 7.58 6.34
N PHE A 119 -7.17 7.35 5.60
CA PHE A 119 -7.10 7.19 4.15
C PHE A 119 -6.38 8.38 3.49
N ASN A 120 -5.30 8.07 2.78
CA ASN A 120 -4.62 8.99 1.88
C ASN A 120 -4.50 8.34 0.50
N GLU A 121 -5.10 8.99 -0.49
CA GLU A 121 -5.21 8.53 -1.88
C GLU A 121 -3.85 8.24 -2.53
N GLN A 122 -2.83 9.03 -2.21
CA GLN A 122 -1.48 8.85 -2.76
C GLN A 122 -0.84 7.55 -2.26
N THR A 123 -0.99 7.28 -0.96
CA THR A 123 -0.38 6.14 -0.27
C THR A 123 -1.16 4.84 -0.47
N TRP A 124 -2.49 4.90 -0.45
CA TRP A 124 -3.36 3.72 -0.42
C TRP A 124 -3.70 3.18 -1.82
N LYS A 125 -3.30 3.87 -2.89
CA LYS A 125 -3.56 3.50 -4.31
C LYS A 125 -4.93 2.86 -4.54
N THR A 126 -5.91 3.70 -4.86
CA THR A 126 -7.26 3.23 -5.18
C THR A 126 -7.50 3.00 -6.68
N GLU A 127 -6.42 2.95 -7.47
CA GLU A 127 -6.40 2.70 -8.92
C GLU A 127 -5.66 1.40 -9.26
#